data_AF-A0A2T6VBX3-F1
#
_entry.id   AF-A0A2T6VBX3-F1
#
_cell.length_a   1.000
_cell.length_b   1.000
_cell.length_c   1.000
_cell.angle_alpha   90.00
_cell.angle_beta   90.00
_cell.angle_gamma   90.00
#
_symmetry.space_group_name_H-M   'P 1'
#
loop_
_entity.id
_entity.type
_entity.pdbx_description
1 polymer ?
#
loop_
_entity_poly.entity_id
_entity_poly.type
_entity_poly.pdbx_seq_one_letter_code
_entity_poly.pdbx_strand_id
1 'polypeptide(L)'
;LLLSPFCGDLSVLENEKHFKETLNFFLKTYDFKPTLLACDKHKNYTTTKMAFDFNTPLLQVQHHHAHFLASILDALLQDPHLNHPFIGIVWDGSGAYENKIYGAECFVGDFERIEEIARFEEFWLLGGQKAIKEPKRLVLEISLKHQLNKLLERVQKHFKEDELEIFQQMHDKKIQSIATNSIGRLFDIVAFSLDLVGTISFEAESGQVLENLALQSDEIAFYPFEIKNSVVCLKEFYQAFEKDLGVLEPERIAKKFFNSLVEIITALIAPFKEHVVVCSGGVFCNQLLCEQLA
;
A
#
# COMPACT_ATOMS: atom_id res chain seq x y z
N LEU A 1 9.16 17.65 18.41
CA LEU A 1 8.85 17.62 16.96
C LEU A 1 7.82 18.71 16.68
N LEU A 2 7.97 19.50 15.61
CA LEU A 2 6.93 20.42 15.14
C LEU A 2 6.46 19.94 13.77
N LEU A 3 5.18 19.58 13.67
CA LEU A 3 4.55 19.20 12.40
C LEU A 3 3.85 20.41 11.81
N SER A 4 3.95 20.58 10.49
CA SER A 4 3.20 21.61 9.79
C SER A 4 1.71 21.26 9.75
N PRO A 5 0.83 22.25 9.50
CA PRO A 5 -0.51 21.97 9.04
C PRO A 5 -0.52 21.13 7.75
N PHE A 6 -1.66 20.52 7.45
CA PHE A 6 -1.89 19.76 6.22
C PHE A 6 -1.68 20.67 4.99
N CYS A 7 -0.81 20.26 4.08
CA CYS A 7 -0.45 21.04 2.88
C CYS A 7 -1.08 20.52 1.58
N GLY A 8 -1.86 19.43 1.62
CA GLY A 8 -2.47 18.84 0.42
C GLY A 8 -1.51 18.06 -0.48
N ASP A 9 -2.04 17.59 -1.61
CA ASP A 9 -1.26 16.96 -2.68
C ASP A 9 -0.42 18.01 -3.40
N LEU A 10 0.90 17.90 -3.30
CA LEU A 10 1.88 18.82 -3.87
C LEU A 10 2.13 18.62 -5.36
N SER A 11 1.33 17.77 -6.03
CA SER A 11 1.19 17.77 -7.49
C SER A 11 0.33 18.95 -7.98
N VAL A 12 -0.50 19.52 -7.09
CA VAL A 12 -1.33 20.69 -7.34
C VAL A 12 -0.53 21.96 -7.02
N LEU A 13 -0.49 22.90 -7.96
CA LEU A 13 0.34 24.12 -7.87
C LEU A 13 -0.03 25.00 -6.67
N GLU A 14 -1.32 25.10 -6.35
CA GLU A 14 -1.83 25.85 -5.21
C GLU A 14 -1.29 25.29 -3.88
N ASN A 15 -1.29 23.96 -3.75
CA ASN A 15 -0.78 23.25 -2.58
C ASN A 15 0.75 23.40 -2.47
N GLU A 16 1.46 23.33 -3.61
CA GLU A 16 2.91 23.59 -3.65
C GLU A 16 3.26 24.99 -3.12
N LYS A 17 2.51 26.00 -3.57
CA LYS A 17 2.68 27.39 -3.12
C LYS A 17 2.39 27.51 -1.61
N HIS A 18 1.30 26.92 -1.14
CA HIS A 18 0.94 26.92 0.27
C HIS A 18 2.00 26.24 1.15
N PHE A 19 2.57 25.13 0.69
CA PHE A 19 3.68 24.46 1.36
C PHE A 19 4.91 25.36 1.50
N LYS A 20 5.31 26.05 0.41
CA LYS A 20 6.43 27.00 0.42
C LYS A 20 6.20 28.18 1.37
N GLU A 21 4.99 28.72 1.40
CA GLU A 21 4.61 29.80 2.33
C GLU A 21 4.69 29.32 3.78
N THR A 22 4.17 28.13 4.06
CA THR A 22 4.20 27.49 5.38
C THR A 22 5.65 27.25 5.83
N LEU A 23 6.49 26.65 4.98
CA LEU A 23 7.91 26.42 5.28
C LEU A 23 8.62 27.75 5.62
N ASN A 24 8.43 28.78 4.80
CA ASN A 24 9.03 30.09 5.06
C ASN A 24 8.54 30.74 6.36
N PHE A 25 7.27 30.55 6.70
CA PHE A 25 6.72 30.99 7.98
C PHE A 25 7.43 30.32 9.16
N PHE A 26 7.62 29.00 9.14
CA PHE A 26 8.33 28.28 10.20
C PHE A 26 9.80 28.69 10.30
N LEU A 27 10.53 28.76 9.18
CA LEU A 27 11.95 29.15 9.17
C LEU A 27 12.16 30.55 9.78
N LYS A 28 11.30 31.51 9.44
CA LYS A 28 11.38 32.88 9.98
C LYS A 28 10.93 32.97 11.43
N THR A 29 9.81 32.33 11.78
CA THR A 29 9.21 32.46 13.11
C THR A 29 10.09 31.87 14.20
N TYR A 30 10.76 30.76 13.90
CA TYR A 30 11.64 30.07 14.85
C TYR A 30 13.13 30.44 14.69
N ASP A 31 13.45 31.39 13.81
CA ASP A 31 14.84 31.69 13.36
C ASP A 31 15.66 30.41 13.12
N PHE A 32 15.01 29.42 12.50
CA PHE A 32 15.54 28.09 12.33
C PHE A 32 16.25 27.97 10.98
N LYS A 33 17.52 27.54 11.02
CA LYS A 33 18.31 27.24 9.82
C LYS A 33 18.62 25.74 9.80
N PRO A 34 18.01 24.95 8.90
CA PRO A 34 18.21 23.51 8.87
C PRO A 34 19.67 23.20 8.49
N THR A 35 20.32 22.37 9.31
CA THR A 35 21.68 21.86 9.07
C THR A 35 21.69 20.54 8.30
N LEU A 36 20.54 19.86 8.27
CA LEU A 36 20.27 18.63 7.55
C LEU A 36 18.81 18.64 7.10
N LEU A 37 18.55 18.19 5.88
CA LEU A 37 17.21 17.91 5.37
C LEU A 37 17.03 16.41 5.19
N ALA A 38 15.82 15.92 5.46
CA ALA A 38 15.40 14.58 5.09
C ALA A 38 14.29 14.66 4.05
N CYS A 39 14.36 13.83 3.01
CA CYS A 39 13.29 13.74 2.00
C CYS A 39 13.08 12.29 1.55
N ASP A 40 11.99 12.05 0.83
CA ASP A 40 11.73 10.75 0.22
C ASP A 40 12.82 10.41 -0.83
N LYS A 41 13.08 9.12 -1.03
CA LYS A 41 13.95 8.64 -2.10
C LYS A 41 13.32 8.82 -3.50
N HIS A 42 12.03 9.09 -3.60
CA HIS A 42 11.34 9.33 -4.86
C HIS A 42 11.78 10.67 -5.49
N LYS A 43 12.68 10.58 -6.48
CA LYS A 43 13.29 11.75 -7.15
C LYS A 43 12.28 12.69 -7.82
N ASN A 44 11.15 12.18 -8.29
CA ASN A 44 10.17 13.03 -9.00
C ASN A 44 9.19 13.77 -8.07
N TYR A 45 9.17 13.50 -6.76
CA TYR A 45 8.29 14.22 -5.83
C TYR A 45 8.68 15.70 -5.79
N THR A 46 7.68 16.57 -5.75
CA THR A 46 7.87 18.03 -5.69
C THR A 46 8.73 18.42 -4.48
N THR A 47 8.48 17.80 -3.32
CA THR A 47 9.25 18.01 -2.08
C THR A 47 10.71 17.56 -2.22
N THR A 48 10.96 16.42 -2.86
CA THR A 48 12.32 15.92 -3.11
C THR A 48 13.10 16.88 -4.00
N LYS A 49 12.48 17.39 -5.08
CA LYS A 49 13.10 18.41 -5.94
C LYS A 49 13.42 19.69 -5.15
N MET A 50 12.46 20.18 -4.36
CA MET A 50 12.69 21.36 -3.49
C MET A 50 13.83 21.14 -2.50
N ALA A 51 13.96 19.93 -1.93
CA ALA A 51 15.01 19.62 -0.97
C ALA A 51 16.41 19.66 -1.61
N PHE A 52 16.55 19.21 -2.87
CA PHE A 52 17.79 19.36 -3.63
C PHE A 52 18.15 20.82 -3.91
N ASP A 53 17.16 21.68 -4.14
CA ASP A 53 17.37 23.11 -4.40
C ASP A 53 17.72 23.92 -3.13
N PHE A 54 17.56 23.33 -1.93
CA PHE A 54 17.72 24.04 -0.65
C PHE A 54 19.17 24.25 -0.20
N ASN A 55 20.16 23.66 -0.90
CA ASN A 55 21.60 23.79 -0.62
C ASN A 55 22.01 23.48 0.84
N THR A 56 21.36 22.49 1.45
CA THR A 56 21.66 21.92 2.78
C THR A 56 21.97 20.43 2.59
N PRO A 57 22.84 19.80 3.41
CA PRO A 57 23.03 18.36 3.40
C PRO A 57 21.68 17.62 3.37
N LEU A 58 21.57 16.61 2.51
CA LEU A 58 20.32 15.90 2.26
C LEU A 58 20.48 14.40 2.58
N LEU A 59 19.57 13.89 3.41
CA LEU A 59 19.40 12.48 3.72
C LEU A 59 18.13 11.98 3.03
N GLN A 60 18.26 11.06 2.08
CA GLN A 60 17.09 10.44 1.47
C GLN A 60 16.66 9.20 2.25
N VAL A 61 15.40 9.16 2.67
CA VAL A 61 14.79 8.07 3.43
C VAL A 61 13.75 7.37 2.56
N GLN A 62 13.73 6.03 2.58
CA GLN A 62 12.73 5.28 1.82
C GLN A 62 11.34 5.46 2.47
N HIS A 63 10.29 5.54 1.65
CA HIS A 63 8.93 5.87 2.06
C HIS A 63 8.41 5.02 3.24
N HIS A 64 8.54 3.70 3.13
CA HIS A 64 8.06 2.78 4.15
C HIS A 64 8.96 2.70 5.39
N HIS A 65 10.25 2.94 5.24
CA HIS A 65 11.15 3.13 6.38
C HIS A 65 10.70 4.37 7.17
N ALA A 66 10.32 5.46 6.50
CA ALA A 66 9.79 6.63 7.18
C ALA A 66 8.49 6.33 7.95
N HIS A 67 7.57 5.56 7.35
CA HIS A 67 6.36 5.06 8.03
C HIS A 67 6.70 4.21 9.27
N PHE A 68 7.61 3.24 9.13
CA PHE A 68 8.02 2.38 10.23
C PHE A 68 8.63 3.20 11.38
N LEU A 69 9.61 4.07 11.08
CA LEU A 69 10.28 4.92 12.07
C LEU A 69 9.31 5.91 12.73
N ALA A 70 8.34 6.45 11.98
CA ALA A 70 7.31 7.32 12.54
C ALA A 70 6.44 6.57 13.57
N SER A 71 6.04 5.33 13.29
CA SER A 71 5.26 4.53 14.23
C SER A 71 6.07 4.07 15.44
N ILE A 72 7.37 3.79 15.28
CA ILE A 72 8.28 3.55 16.43
C ILE A 72 8.34 4.79 17.32
N LEU A 73 8.52 5.98 16.73
CA LEU A 73 8.56 7.23 17.47
C LEU A 73 7.25 7.46 18.23
N ASP A 74 6.11 7.24 17.60
CA ASP A 74 4.81 7.39 18.24
C ASP A 74 4.65 6.44 19.43
N ALA A 75 4.99 5.16 19.26
CA ALA A 75 4.96 4.18 20.34
C ALA A 75 5.84 4.60 21.54
N LEU A 76 7.05 5.09 21.29
CA LEU A 76 7.97 5.56 22.33
C LEU A 76 7.53 6.87 22.99
N LEU A 77 6.75 7.71 22.30
CA LEU A 77 6.14 8.89 22.90
C LEU A 77 5.00 8.51 23.85
N GLN A 78 4.31 7.41 23.58
CA GLN A 78 3.25 6.87 24.45
C GLN A 78 3.83 6.10 25.65
N ASP A 79 4.88 5.29 25.42
CA ASP A 79 5.61 4.59 26.47
C ASP A 79 7.14 4.68 26.23
N PRO A 80 7.83 5.61 26.92
CA PRO A 80 9.28 5.77 26.80
C PRO A 80 10.10 4.60 27.34
N HIS A 81 9.47 3.64 28.03
CA HIS A 81 10.15 2.49 28.61
C HIS A 81 10.17 1.25 27.70
N LEU A 82 9.55 1.32 26.52
CA LEU A 82 9.66 0.27 25.51
C LEU A 82 11.13 0.08 25.12
N ASN A 83 11.68 -1.07 25.49
CA ASN A 83 13.08 -1.44 25.27
C ASN A 83 13.23 -2.73 24.43
N HIS A 84 12.13 -3.15 23.81
CA HIS A 84 12.09 -4.30 22.92
C HIS A 84 12.26 -3.86 21.46
N PRO A 85 12.81 -4.71 20.57
CA PRO A 85 12.85 -4.41 19.14
C PRO A 85 11.44 -4.28 18.56
N PHE A 86 11.29 -3.54 17.47
CA PHE A 86 9.99 -3.32 16.84
C PHE A 86 9.83 -4.24 15.64
N ILE A 87 8.59 -4.70 15.41
CA ILE A 87 8.14 -5.29 14.16
C ILE A 87 7.08 -4.36 13.55
N GLY A 88 7.28 -3.97 12.29
CA GLY A 88 6.44 -3.01 11.60
C GLY A 88 5.71 -3.61 10.43
N ILE A 89 4.38 -3.58 10.44
CA ILE A 89 3.57 -3.83 9.25
C ILE A 89 3.34 -2.49 8.55
N VAL A 90 3.95 -2.29 7.38
CA VAL A 90 3.87 -1.04 6.63
C VAL A 90 3.18 -1.28 5.30
N TRP A 91 1.89 -0.92 5.27
CA TRP A 91 0.94 -1.25 4.22
C TRP A 91 0.31 0.01 3.65
N ASP A 92 0.51 0.24 2.35
CA ASP A 92 0.17 1.49 1.70
C ASP A 92 -0.27 1.32 0.23
N GLY A 93 -0.85 2.40 -0.31
CA GLY A 93 -1.19 2.52 -1.72
C GLY A 93 0.04 2.63 -2.62
N SER A 94 1.05 3.44 -2.30
CA SER A 94 2.21 3.59 -3.18
C SER A 94 3.43 4.26 -2.53
N GLY A 95 4.46 3.47 -2.25
CA GLY A 95 5.83 3.94 -2.01
C GLY A 95 6.72 3.68 -3.22
N ALA A 96 6.78 4.57 -4.21
CA ALA A 96 7.57 4.30 -5.41
C ALA A 96 9.09 4.52 -5.22
N TYR A 97 9.90 3.51 -5.55
CA TYR A 97 11.37 3.56 -5.47
C TYR A 97 12.00 2.59 -6.49
N GLU A 98 13.13 2.99 -7.11
CA GLU A 98 13.91 2.15 -8.06
C GLU A 98 13.06 1.40 -9.12
N ASN A 99 12.10 2.09 -9.74
CA ASN A 99 11.19 1.55 -10.76
C ASN A 99 10.23 0.44 -10.28
N LYS A 100 9.98 0.39 -8.97
CA LYS A 100 8.97 -0.46 -8.35
C LYS A 100 8.03 0.40 -7.50
N ILE A 101 6.77 -0.03 -7.39
CA ILE A 101 5.83 0.52 -6.41
C ILE A 101 5.79 -0.42 -5.21
N TYR A 102 6.16 0.10 -4.04
CA TYR A 102 6.04 -0.60 -2.78
C TYR A 102 4.69 -0.32 -2.14
N GLY A 103 4.22 -1.20 -1.25
CA GLY A 103 2.95 -0.99 -0.55
C GLY A 103 2.53 -2.10 0.40
N ALA A 104 3.38 -3.09 0.69
CA ALA A 104 3.05 -4.19 1.59
C ALA A 104 4.33 -4.87 2.12
N GLU A 105 5.04 -4.19 3.00
CA GLU A 105 6.28 -4.69 3.62
C GLU A 105 6.12 -4.90 5.12
N CYS A 106 6.93 -5.83 5.63
CA CYS A 106 7.09 -6.10 7.05
C CYS A 106 8.57 -5.89 7.41
N PHE A 107 8.83 -5.04 8.39
CA PHE A 107 10.16 -4.71 8.86
C PHE A 107 10.37 -5.17 10.30
N VAL A 108 11.61 -5.45 10.66
CA VAL A 108 12.07 -5.58 12.05
C VAL A 108 13.23 -4.64 12.27
N GLY A 109 13.26 -3.97 13.42
CA GLY A 109 14.35 -3.06 13.73
C GLY A 109 14.03 -1.94 14.70
N ASP A 110 14.85 -0.90 14.61
CA ASP A 110 14.82 0.33 15.39
C ASP A 110 15.35 1.51 14.55
N PHE A 111 15.71 2.63 15.20
CA PHE A 111 16.26 3.81 14.53
C PHE A 111 17.67 3.60 13.94
N GLU A 112 18.41 2.58 14.38
CA GLU A 112 19.76 2.28 13.91
C GLU A 112 19.76 1.29 12.76
N ARG A 113 18.93 0.24 12.84
CA ARG A 113 18.85 -0.81 11.83
C ARG A 113 17.42 -1.17 11.52
N ILE A 114 17.09 -1.18 10.22
CA ILE A 114 15.83 -1.67 9.67
C ILE A 114 16.14 -2.84 8.74
N GLU A 115 15.48 -3.97 8.96
CA GLU A 115 15.55 -5.16 8.12
C GLU A 115 14.16 -5.50 7.60
N GLU A 116 14.03 -5.67 6.28
CA GLU A 116 12.79 -6.16 5.70
C GLU A 116 12.73 -7.69 5.82
N ILE A 117 11.74 -8.19 6.56
CA ILE A 117 11.60 -9.61 6.86
C ILE A 117 10.54 -10.31 6.03
N ALA A 118 9.60 -9.55 5.47
CA ALA A 118 8.62 -10.08 4.54
C ALA A 118 8.02 -9.01 3.64
N ARG A 119 7.48 -9.45 2.49
CA ARG A 119 6.68 -8.62 1.57
C ARG A 119 5.62 -9.44 0.88
N PHE A 120 4.64 -8.79 0.28
CA PHE A 120 3.69 -9.46 -0.62
C PHE A 120 4.36 -9.85 -1.94
N GLU A 121 3.83 -10.91 -2.58
CA GLU A 121 4.27 -11.29 -3.91
C GLU A 121 4.10 -10.15 -4.93
N GLU A 122 5.02 -10.07 -5.88
CA GLU A 122 5.01 -9.01 -6.89
C GLU A 122 4.14 -9.38 -8.09
N PHE A 123 3.47 -8.38 -8.65
CA PHE A 123 2.77 -8.47 -9.93
C PHE A 123 2.97 -7.19 -10.75
N TRP A 124 2.50 -7.21 -11.99
CA TRP A 124 2.77 -6.14 -12.95
C TRP A 124 1.63 -5.12 -13.07
N LEU A 125 2.00 -3.85 -13.02
CA LEU A 125 1.12 -2.76 -13.43
C LEU A 125 1.13 -2.66 -14.96
N LEU A 126 0.20 -3.37 -15.62
CA LEU A 126 0.10 -3.40 -17.08
C LEU A 126 -0.25 -2.00 -17.63
N GLY A 127 0.66 -1.43 -18.43
CA GLY A 127 0.56 -0.04 -18.90
C GLY A 127 0.96 1.01 -17.85
N GLY A 128 1.75 0.61 -16.85
CA GLY A 128 2.34 1.48 -15.85
C GLY A 128 1.33 2.10 -14.88
N GLN A 129 1.56 3.35 -14.48
CA GLN A 129 0.71 4.05 -13.49
C GLN A 129 -0.76 4.17 -13.89
N LYS A 130 -1.11 4.03 -15.18
CA LYS A 130 -2.53 3.99 -15.60
C LYS A 130 -3.29 2.84 -14.95
N ALA A 131 -2.63 1.73 -14.64
CA ALA A 131 -3.25 0.60 -13.94
C ALA A 131 -3.73 0.95 -12.52
N ILE A 132 -3.17 2.00 -11.88
CA ILE A 132 -3.64 2.49 -10.58
C ILE A 132 -5.04 3.10 -10.71
N LYS A 133 -5.32 3.81 -11.81
CA LYS A 133 -6.64 4.41 -12.07
C LYS A 133 -7.62 3.44 -12.72
N GLU A 134 -7.13 2.41 -13.40
CA GLU A 134 -7.95 1.44 -14.12
C GLU A 134 -7.78 0.02 -13.53
N PRO A 135 -8.47 -0.30 -12.42
CA PRO A 135 -8.37 -1.60 -11.74
C PRO A 135 -8.59 -2.82 -12.64
N LYS A 136 -9.36 -2.68 -13.73
CA LYS A 136 -9.50 -3.73 -14.76
C LYS A 136 -8.16 -4.30 -15.24
N ARG A 137 -7.09 -3.49 -15.29
CA ARG A 137 -5.76 -3.92 -15.71
C ARG A 137 -5.06 -4.76 -14.63
N LEU A 138 -5.29 -4.45 -13.35
CA LEU A 138 -4.77 -5.20 -12.21
C LEU A 138 -5.44 -6.58 -12.15
N VAL A 139 -6.77 -6.61 -12.34
CA VAL A 139 -7.55 -7.85 -12.37
C VAL A 139 -7.15 -8.72 -13.57
N LEU A 140 -6.86 -8.14 -14.73
CA LEU A 140 -6.30 -8.88 -15.86
C LEU A 140 -4.93 -9.50 -15.51
N GLU A 141 -4.02 -8.72 -14.93
CA GLU A 141 -2.69 -9.20 -14.55
C GLU A 141 -2.76 -10.40 -13.59
N ILE A 142 -3.49 -10.27 -12.48
CA ILE A 142 -3.57 -11.35 -11.49
C ILE A 142 -4.32 -12.57 -12.03
N SER A 143 -5.26 -12.36 -12.94
CA SER A 143 -5.93 -13.47 -13.64
C SER A 143 -4.97 -14.27 -14.51
N LEU A 144 -4.10 -13.58 -15.28
CA LEU A 144 -3.09 -14.22 -16.11
C LEU A 144 -2.02 -14.91 -15.25
N LYS A 145 -1.47 -14.19 -14.27
CA LYS A 145 -0.40 -14.67 -13.35
C LYS A 145 -0.80 -15.94 -12.62
N HIS A 146 -2.04 -16.03 -12.13
CA HIS A 146 -2.52 -17.15 -11.31
C HIS A 146 -3.43 -18.14 -12.04
N GLN A 147 -3.69 -17.93 -13.34
CA GLN A 147 -4.55 -18.78 -14.19
C GLN A 147 -6.00 -18.86 -13.66
N LEU A 148 -6.57 -17.70 -13.31
CA LEU A 148 -7.91 -17.56 -12.73
C LEU A 148 -8.94 -17.42 -13.86
N ASN A 149 -9.42 -18.55 -14.39
CA ASN A 149 -10.27 -18.56 -15.59
C ASN A 149 -11.55 -17.75 -15.41
N LYS A 150 -12.22 -17.85 -14.25
CA LYS A 150 -13.49 -17.15 -14.03
C LYS A 150 -13.30 -15.65 -13.93
N LEU A 151 -12.21 -15.22 -13.31
CA LEU A 151 -11.88 -13.81 -13.19
C LEU A 151 -11.41 -13.24 -14.54
N LEU A 152 -10.64 -14.01 -15.30
CA LEU A 152 -10.24 -13.67 -16.67
C LEU A 152 -11.47 -13.47 -17.57
N GLU A 153 -12.42 -14.40 -17.54
CA GLU A 153 -13.67 -14.32 -18.31
C GLU A 153 -14.51 -13.10 -17.97
N ARG A 154 -14.47 -12.65 -16.71
CA ARG A 154 -15.18 -11.47 -16.23
C ARG A 154 -14.49 -10.20 -16.72
N VAL A 155 -13.18 -10.08 -16.49
CA VAL A 155 -12.43 -8.85 -16.76
C VAL A 155 -12.20 -8.61 -18.25
N GLN A 156 -12.05 -9.65 -19.07
CA GLN A 156 -11.80 -9.51 -20.51
C GLN A 156 -12.92 -8.75 -21.24
N LYS A 157 -14.14 -8.76 -20.71
CA LYS A 157 -15.30 -8.02 -21.25
C LYS A 157 -15.13 -6.49 -21.19
N HIS A 158 -14.18 -6.00 -20.40
CA HIS A 158 -13.86 -4.58 -20.26
C HIS A 158 -12.75 -4.09 -21.21
N PHE A 159 -12.31 -4.95 -22.13
CA PHE A 159 -11.28 -4.65 -23.11
C PHE A 159 -11.80 -4.91 -24.52
N LYS A 160 -11.29 -4.15 -25.49
CA LYS A 160 -11.41 -4.54 -26.90
C LYS A 160 -10.45 -5.70 -27.20
N GLU A 161 -10.75 -6.51 -28.20
CA GLU A 161 -9.90 -7.68 -28.56
C GLU A 161 -8.44 -7.28 -28.78
N ASP A 162 -8.17 -6.26 -29.61
CA ASP A 162 -6.81 -5.76 -29.86
C ASP A 162 -6.12 -5.24 -28.58
N GLU A 163 -6.88 -4.62 -27.67
CA GLU A 163 -6.36 -4.09 -26.41
C GLU A 163 -5.97 -5.24 -25.45
N LEU A 164 -6.82 -6.28 -25.39
CA LEU A 164 -6.59 -7.46 -24.57
C LEU A 164 -5.33 -8.21 -25.02
N GLU A 165 -5.14 -8.39 -26.34
CA GLU A 165 -3.94 -9.04 -26.88
C GLU A 165 -2.67 -8.27 -26.51
N ILE A 166 -2.69 -6.94 -26.61
CA ILE A 166 -1.55 -6.10 -26.21
C ILE A 166 -1.21 -6.32 -24.73
N PHE A 167 -2.20 -6.34 -23.83
CA PHE A 167 -1.95 -6.53 -22.40
C PHE A 167 -1.48 -7.94 -22.06
N GLN A 168 -1.97 -8.97 -22.74
CA GLN A 168 -1.44 -10.33 -22.61
C GLN A 168 0.03 -10.41 -23.05
N GLN A 169 0.37 -9.77 -24.18
CA GLN A 169 1.77 -9.68 -24.60
C GLN A 169 2.64 -8.89 -23.62
N MET A 170 2.09 -7.82 -22.99
CA MET A 170 2.80 -7.07 -21.94
C MET A 170 3.07 -7.94 -20.72
N HIS A 171 2.11 -8.78 -20.29
CA HIS A 171 2.28 -9.76 -19.22
C HIS A 171 3.40 -10.76 -19.56
N ASP A 172 3.30 -11.43 -20.71
CA ASP A 172 4.23 -12.49 -21.11
C ASP A 172 5.67 -11.97 -21.27
N LYS A 173 5.82 -10.81 -21.90
CA LYS A 173 7.12 -10.22 -22.25
C LYS A 173 7.63 -9.21 -21.22
N LYS A 174 6.84 -8.90 -20.18
CA LYS A 174 7.13 -7.88 -19.15
C LYS A 174 7.45 -6.49 -19.74
N ILE A 175 6.74 -6.12 -20.82
CA ILE A 175 6.94 -4.85 -21.54
C ILE A 175 6.11 -3.75 -20.88
N GLN A 176 6.69 -2.55 -20.71
CA GLN A 176 6.02 -1.36 -20.16
C GLN A 176 5.27 -1.64 -18.84
N SER A 177 5.85 -2.52 -18.02
CA SER A 177 5.25 -3.01 -16.80
C SER A 177 6.10 -2.57 -15.62
N ILE A 178 5.45 -1.99 -14.61
CA ILE A 178 6.09 -1.60 -13.35
C ILE A 178 5.74 -2.67 -12.32
N ALA A 179 6.74 -3.25 -11.66
CA ALA A 179 6.49 -4.20 -10.59
C ALA A 179 5.82 -3.50 -9.40
N THR A 180 4.91 -4.21 -8.74
CA THR A 180 4.28 -3.75 -7.50
C THR A 180 4.03 -4.91 -6.56
N ASN A 181 4.12 -4.65 -5.26
CA ASN A 181 3.60 -5.51 -4.20
C ASN A 181 2.57 -4.76 -3.34
N SER A 182 1.98 -3.68 -3.87
CA SER A 182 1.09 -2.82 -3.09
C SER A 182 -0.20 -3.51 -2.69
N ILE A 183 -0.52 -3.45 -1.40
CA ILE A 183 -1.80 -3.94 -0.89
C ILE A 183 -2.95 -3.03 -1.31
N GLY A 184 -2.74 -1.72 -1.48
CA GLY A 184 -3.77 -0.83 -2.03
C GLY A 184 -4.27 -1.31 -3.41
N ARG A 185 -3.37 -1.88 -4.24
CA ARG A 185 -3.76 -2.51 -5.51
C ARG A 185 -4.54 -3.81 -5.32
N LEU A 186 -4.30 -4.55 -4.24
CA LEU A 186 -5.13 -5.71 -3.87
C LEU A 186 -6.55 -5.28 -3.49
N PHE A 187 -6.73 -4.17 -2.76
CA PHE A 187 -8.05 -3.57 -2.53
C PHE A 187 -8.73 -3.21 -3.86
N ASP A 188 -8.02 -2.58 -4.79
CA ASP A 188 -8.55 -2.23 -6.12
C ASP A 188 -8.99 -3.47 -6.91
N ILE A 189 -8.22 -4.56 -6.85
CA ILE A 189 -8.56 -5.84 -7.49
C ILE A 189 -9.86 -6.40 -6.92
N VAL A 190 -10.00 -6.45 -5.58
CA VAL A 190 -11.18 -7.00 -4.91
C VAL A 190 -12.41 -6.13 -5.19
N ALA A 191 -12.29 -4.81 -5.05
CA ALA A 191 -13.39 -3.87 -5.26
C ALA A 191 -13.91 -3.91 -6.71
N PHE A 192 -13.01 -3.93 -7.69
CA PHE A 192 -13.41 -4.03 -9.11
C PHE A 192 -14.08 -5.38 -9.40
N SER A 193 -13.55 -6.47 -8.86
CA SER A 193 -14.10 -7.81 -9.09
C SER A 193 -15.53 -7.98 -8.54
N LEU A 194 -15.89 -7.19 -7.52
CA LEU A 194 -17.22 -7.10 -6.93
C LEU A 194 -18.13 -6.04 -7.59
N ASP A 195 -17.71 -5.45 -8.72
CA ASP A 195 -18.40 -4.36 -9.42
C ASP A 195 -18.63 -3.09 -8.57
N LEU A 196 -17.82 -2.87 -7.54
CA LEU A 196 -17.97 -1.73 -6.63
C LEU A 196 -17.29 -0.46 -7.17
N VAL A 197 -16.24 -0.64 -7.98
CA VAL A 197 -15.48 0.44 -8.60
C VAL A 197 -15.19 0.11 -10.07
N GLY A 198 -15.18 1.13 -10.92
CA GLY A 198 -14.80 0.99 -12.33
C GLY A 198 -13.44 1.63 -12.63
N THR A 199 -13.35 2.94 -12.43
CA THR A 199 -12.13 3.75 -12.48
C THR A 199 -11.96 4.43 -11.14
N ILE A 200 -10.74 4.46 -10.61
CA ILE A 200 -10.46 5.12 -9.33
C ILE A 200 -10.49 6.64 -9.52
N SER A 201 -11.37 7.29 -8.78
CA SER A 201 -11.66 8.72 -8.82
C SER A 201 -10.81 9.50 -7.81
N PHE A 202 -10.54 8.91 -6.64
CA PHE A 202 -9.73 9.51 -5.58
C PHE A 202 -8.95 8.44 -4.81
N GLU A 203 -7.95 8.88 -4.05
CA GLU A 203 -7.12 7.98 -3.24
C GLU A 203 -7.94 7.27 -2.16
N ALA A 204 -7.65 5.98 -1.93
CA ALA A 204 -8.34 5.11 -0.97
C ALA A 204 -9.83 4.78 -1.26
N GLU A 205 -10.37 5.11 -2.43
CA GLU A 205 -11.76 4.81 -2.81
C GLU A 205 -12.15 3.34 -2.61
N SER A 206 -11.35 2.40 -3.16
CA SER A 206 -11.59 0.96 -3.02
C SER A 206 -11.57 0.50 -1.55
N GLY A 207 -10.69 1.09 -0.74
CA GLY A 207 -10.59 0.82 0.69
C GLY A 207 -11.88 1.18 1.42
N GLN A 208 -12.37 2.40 1.19
CA GLN A 208 -13.58 2.91 1.83
C GLN A 208 -14.83 2.13 1.42
N VAL A 209 -14.98 1.81 0.13
CA VAL A 209 -16.16 1.08 -0.35
C VAL A 209 -16.16 -0.36 0.17
N LEU A 210 -15.01 -1.05 0.18
CA LEU A 210 -14.91 -2.40 0.73
C LEU A 210 -15.15 -2.43 2.24
N GLU A 211 -14.66 -1.44 2.98
CA GLU A 211 -14.88 -1.33 4.42
C GLU A 211 -16.36 -1.25 4.77
N ASN A 212 -17.08 -0.31 4.14
CA ASN A 212 -18.52 -0.12 4.34
C ASN A 212 -19.33 -1.37 3.98
N LEU A 213 -18.87 -2.12 2.99
CA LEU A 213 -19.51 -3.35 2.56
C LEU A 213 -19.23 -4.49 3.55
N ALA A 214 -17.99 -4.61 4.04
CA ALA A 214 -17.60 -5.64 5.00
C ALA A 214 -18.31 -5.50 6.37
N LEU A 215 -18.63 -4.26 6.79
CA LEU A 215 -19.40 -4.00 8.02
C LEU A 215 -20.83 -4.57 8.00
N GLN A 216 -21.34 -4.98 6.84
CA GLN A 216 -22.68 -5.55 6.68
C GLN A 216 -22.70 -7.08 6.85
N SER A 217 -21.57 -7.70 7.20
CA SER A 217 -21.44 -9.15 7.32
C SER A 217 -20.75 -9.59 8.60
N ASP A 218 -21.31 -10.63 9.22
CA ASP A 218 -20.73 -11.35 10.38
C ASP A 218 -19.85 -12.54 9.95
N GLU A 219 -19.42 -12.58 8.69
CA GLU A 219 -18.57 -13.67 8.18
C GLU A 219 -17.23 -13.74 8.94
N ILE A 220 -16.86 -14.95 9.34
CA ILE A 220 -15.64 -15.21 10.14
C ILE A 220 -14.57 -15.93 9.33
N ALA A 221 -14.92 -16.50 8.18
CA ALA A 221 -13.96 -17.16 7.33
C ALA A 221 -12.94 -16.17 6.74
N PHE A 222 -11.82 -16.70 6.29
CA PHE A 222 -10.78 -15.97 5.55
C PHE A 222 -10.34 -16.81 4.34
N TYR A 223 -9.54 -16.21 3.47
CA TYR A 223 -8.95 -16.86 2.31
C TYR A 223 -7.56 -17.40 2.63
N PRO A 224 -7.22 -18.62 2.17
CA PRO A 224 -5.93 -19.22 2.43
C PRO A 224 -4.80 -18.43 1.76
N PHE A 225 -3.63 -18.44 2.39
CA PHE A 225 -2.40 -17.84 1.87
C PHE A 225 -1.20 -18.64 2.38
N GLU A 226 -0.04 -18.39 1.80
CA GLU A 226 1.20 -19.04 2.21
C GLU A 226 2.32 -18.02 2.36
N ILE A 227 3.21 -18.22 3.33
CA ILE A 227 4.44 -17.42 3.48
C ILE A 227 5.62 -18.31 3.13
N LYS A 228 6.28 -18.03 2.01
CA LYS A 228 7.45 -18.77 1.50
C LYS A 228 8.62 -17.83 1.28
N ASN A 229 9.77 -18.13 1.90
CA ASN A 229 11.00 -17.35 1.75
C ASN A 229 10.75 -15.84 1.93
N SER A 230 10.07 -15.45 3.00
CA SER A 230 9.72 -14.04 3.27
C SER A 230 8.78 -13.39 2.25
N VAL A 231 8.04 -14.18 1.46
CA VAL A 231 7.03 -13.68 0.52
C VAL A 231 5.65 -14.21 0.90
N VAL A 232 4.67 -13.31 1.07
CA VAL A 232 3.25 -13.65 1.20
C VAL A 232 2.70 -13.95 -0.19
N CYS A 233 2.42 -15.22 -0.47
CA CYS A 233 1.86 -15.72 -1.71
C CYS A 233 0.33 -15.77 -1.63
N LEU A 234 -0.32 -15.11 -2.58
CA LEU A 234 -1.77 -14.95 -2.67
C LEU A 234 -2.42 -15.82 -3.76
N LYS A 235 -1.67 -16.74 -4.37
CA LYS A 235 -2.24 -17.68 -5.35
C LYS A 235 -3.47 -18.42 -4.80
N GLU A 236 -3.36 -18.99 -3.60
CA GLU A 236 -4.46 -19.72 -2.97
C GLU A 236 -5.61 -18.77 -2.58
N PHE A 237 -5.27 -17.56 -2.15
CA PHE A 237 -6.23 -16.50 -1.86
C PHE A 237 -7.09 -16.23 -3.10
N TYR A 238 -6.45 -15.99 -4.25
CA TYR A 238 -7.16 -15.65 -5.48
C TYR A 238 -7.99 -16.82 -6.04
N GLN A 239 -7.48 -18.05 -5.91
CA GLN A 239 -8.21 -19.26 -6.33
C GLN A 239 -9.45 -19.52 -5.49
N ALA A 240 -9.42 -19.20 -4.19
CA ALA A 240 -10.59 -19.28 -3.33
C ALA A 240 -11.54 -18.09 -3.60
N PHE A 241 -11.00 -16.88 -3.75
CA PHE A 241 -11.73 -15.67 -4.07
C PHE A 241 -12.55 -15.79 -5.36
N GLU A 242 -11.98 -16.27 -6.47
CA GLU A 242 -12.72 -16.38 -7.74
C GLU A 242 -13.89 -17.37 -7.64
N LYS A 243 -13.79 -18.41 -6.80
CA LYS A 243 -14.86 -19.39 -6.59
C LYS A 243 -16.07 -18.74 -5.93
N ASP A 244 -15.83 -17.84 -4.98
CA ASP A 244 -16.88 -17.15 -4.24
C ASP A 244 -17.62 -16.09 -5.08
N LEU A 245 -17.00 -15.52 -6.12
CA LEU A 245 -17.62 -14.51 -6.97
C LEU A 245 -18.94 -15.00 -7.61
N GLY A 246 -20.07 -14.35 -7.33
CA GLY A 246 -21.38 -14.76 -7.85
C GLY A 246 -21.95 -16.05 -7.21
N VAL A 247 -21.32 -16.54 -6.14
CA VAL A 247 -21.81 -17.62 -5.28
C VAL A 247 -22.13 -17.10 -3.88
N LEU A 248 -21.25 -16.26 -3.33
CA LEU A 248 -21.46 -15.56 -2.07
C LEU A 248 -21.91 -14.12 -2.31
N GLU A 249 -22.62 -13.58 -1.31
CA GLU A 249 -22.98 -12.16 -1.28
C GLU A 249 -21.71 -11.27 -1.18
N PRO A 250 -21.66 -10.10 -1.85
CA PRO A 250 -20.49 -9.24 -1.88
C PRO A 250 -19.97 -8.83 -0.49
N GLU A 251 -20.85 -8.59 0.48
CA GLU A 251 -20.50 -8.26 1.87
C GLU A 251 -19.74 -9.37 2.58
N ARG A 252 -20.09 -10.64 2.31
CA ARG A 252 -19.36 -11.78 2.85
C ARG A 252 -17.97 -11.86 2.24
N ILE A 253 -17.85 -11.62 0.93
CA ILE A 253 -16.56 -11.62 0.24
C ILE A 253 -15.66 -10.50 0.77
N ALA A 254 -16.20 -9.29 0.94
CA ALA A 254 -15.48 -8.16 1.51
C ALA A 254 -15.00 -8.45 2.95
N LYS A 255 -15.87 -9.02 3.79
CA LYS A 255 -15.51 -9.40 5.16
C LYS A 255 -14.44 -10.49 5.21
N LYS A 256 -14.54 -11.55 4.38
CA LYS A 256 -13.48 -12.56 4.22
C LYS A 256 -12.15 -11.94 3.82
N PHE A 257 -12.17 -10.95 2.93
CA PHE A 257 -10.96 -10.25 2.50
C PHE A 257 -10.28 -9.55 3.69
N PHE A 258 -11.00 -8.77 4.49
CA PHE A 258 -10.43 -8.14 5.70
C PHE A 258 -9.93 -9.17 6.72
N ASN A 259 -10.69 -10.23 6.97
CA ASN A 259 -10.26 -11.32 7.86
C ASN A 259 -8.94 -11.95 7.37
N SER A 260 -8.77 -12.09 6.05
CA SER A 260 -7.51 -12.59 5.47
C SER A 260 -6.32 -11.67 5.72
N LEU A 261 -6.53 -10.36 5.71
CA LEU A 261 -5.49 -9.39 6.01
C LEU A 261 -5.04 -9.51 7.47
N VAL A 262 -5.98 -9.68 8.40
CA VAL A 262 -5.71 -9.90 9.83
C VAL A 262 -4.92 -11.19 10.04
N GLU A 263 -5.32 -12.28 9.39
CA GLU A 263 -4.61 -13.56 9.47
C GLU A 263 -3.19 -13.48 8.88
N ILE A 264 -3.00 -12.76 7.78
CA ILE A 264 -1.67 -12.50 7.21
C ILE A 264 -0.79 -11.75 8.21
N ILE A 265 -1.30 -10.67 8.82
CA ILE A 265 -0.57 -9.93 9.86
C ILE A 265 -0.22 -10.85 11.02
N THR A 266 -1.19 -11.60 11.52
CA THR A 266 -1.02 -12.53 12.65
C THR A 266 0.08 -13.56 12.36
N ALA A 267 0.09 -14.13 11.15
CA ALA A 267 1.12 -15.07 10.72
C ALA A 267 2.52 -14.41 10.60
N LEU A 268 2.58 -13.17 10.12
CA LEU A 268 3.84 -12.41 10.01
C LEU A 268 4.45 -12.06 11.37
N ILE A 269 3.63 -11.70 12.36
CA ILE A 269 4.11 -11.31 13.69
C ILE A 269 4.30 -12.49 14.63
N ALA A 270 3.70 -13.66 14.36
CA ALA A 270 3.76 -14.83 15.24
C ALA A 270 5.19 -15.26 15.66
N PRO A 271 6.24 -15.15 14.81
CA PRO A 271 7.62 -15.45 15.21
C PRO A 271 8.25 -14.40 16.15
N PHE A 272 7.64 -13.21 16.30
CA PHE A 272 8.21 -12.01 16.93
C PHE A 272 7.49 -11.62 18.23
N LYS A 273 7.17 -12.61 19.08
CA LYS A 273 6.32 -12.44 20.29
C LYS A 273 6.82 -11.41 21.29
N GLU A 274 8.13 -11.18 21.34
CA GLU A 274 8.75 -10.21 22.26
C GLU A 274 8.91 -8.82 21.64
N HIS A 275 8.53 -8.63 20.37
CA HIS A 275 8.66 -7.36 19.68
C HIS A 275 7.42 -6.50 19.90
N VAL A 276 7.63 -5.18 19.94
CA VAL A 276 6.51 -4.25 19.88
C VAL A 276 6.01 -4.20 18.44
N VAL A 277 4.74 -4.54 18.25
CA VAL A 277 4.09 -4.50 16.93
C VAL A 277 3.64 -3.08 16.65
N VAL A 278 4.04 -2.54 15.51
CA VAL A 278 3.56 -1.25 15.00
C VAL A 278 2.97 -1.41 13.61
N CYS A 279 1.85 -0.74 13.35
CA CYS A 279 1.18 -0.72 12.05
C CYS A 279 1.25 0.69 11.47
N SER A 280 1.53 0.81 10.16
CA SER A 280 1.69 2.11 9.49
C SER A 280 1.38 2.04 8.00
N GLY A 281 1.19 3.20 7.38
CA GLY A 281 0.80 3.35 5.98
C GLY A 281 -0.71 3.56 5.81
N GLY A 282 -1.12 4.06 4.64
CA GLY A 282 -2.48 4.56 4.42
C GLY A 282 -3.59 3.51 4.58
N VAL A 283 -3.26 2.23 4.53
CA VAL A 283 -4.23 1.13 4.68
C VAL A 283 -4.75 1.03 6.12
N PHE A 284 -3.94 1.44 7.12
CA PHE A 284 -4.37 1.46 8.52
C PHE A 284 -5.22 2.69 8.89
N CYS A 285 -5.59 3.52 7.91
CA CYS A 285 -6.72 4.44 8.06
C CYS A 285 -8.07 3.71 8.03
N ASN A 286 -8.10 2.43 7.63
CA ASN A 286 -9.28 1.58 7.66
C ASN A 286 -9.61 1.19 9.10
N GLN A 287 -10.74 1.66 9.60
CA GLN A 287 -11.15 1.48 10.99
C GLN A 287 -11.47 0.02 11.26
N LEU A 288 -12.16 -0.66 10.34
CA LEU A 288 -12.49 -2.08 10.49
C LEU A 288 -11.24 -2.95 10.68
N LEU A 289 -10.21 -2.76 9.84
CA LEU A 289 -8.96 -3.51 9.93
C LEU A 289 -8.26 -3.25 11.27
N CYS A 290 -8.20 -2.00 11.71
CA CYS A 290 -7.58 -1.62 12.98
C CYS A 290 -8.35 -2.19 14.19
N GLU A 291 -9.68 -2.17 14.18
CA GLU A 291 -10.51 -2.75 15.23
C GLU A 291 -10.38 -4.27 15.31
N GLN A 292 -10.20 -4.96 14.17
CA GLN A 292 -10.00 -6.41 14.17
C GLN A 292 -8.60 -6.84 14.64
N LEU A 293 -7.62 -5.92 14.62
CA LEU A 293 -6.25 -6.17 15.08
C LEU A 293 -6.04 -5.87 16.56
N ALA A 294 -6.88 -5.01 17.15
CA ALA A 294 -6.80 -4.59 18.55
C ALA A 294 -7.31 -5.66 19.53
#